data_AF-A0A8T7LDA0-F1
#
_entry.id   AF-A0A8T7LDA0-F1
#
_cell.length_a   1.000
_cell.length_b   1.000
_cell.length_c   1.000
_cell.angle_alpha   90.00
_cell.angle_beta   90.00
_cell.angle_gamma   90.00
#
_symmetry.space_group_name_H-M   'P 1'
#
loop_
_entity.id
_entity.type
_entity.pdbx_description
1 polymer ?
#
loop_
_entity_poly.entity_id
_entity_poly.type
_entity_poly.pdbx_seq_one_letter_code
_entity_poly.pdbx_strand_id
1 'polypeptide(L)'
;MNTITAALVVRITRLIVIVIAIGLVLPTPLPVRAAGIRYAVSDGATSGTCERWANACTLKYALSIAVSGDQIWVQRGVHYPGATQYDSFVLKGGVAVYGGFDGTETNFDQRNPSRNKTILSGDVDRNDNDRDRNGIIEPIKGEYNDGRNANYVVMVREPGAVLDGFIITAGVGAYGSTYGNLGGGMYSSAAVTVASCIFVGNGADSGGGMAAIGNSPVLRNVMFIGNQARWGGGMYNEYSSPQLINVVFSGNIATIAGGGMYNHFSSPTLTNVTFSENSIQSRDGGWGGGMYNSYSSNPTLRNVIMWLNRATNSPEIFNGPNSPVISYSNIKGCIISHRWVSECGTDGGHNKNIDPRFRWPLGFDRLPGTLDDDLHLLPESPAIDAGNNAAVPAGVTTDLDGNPRFVDIPTFPDTGSGTPPTVDMGAYEVQDTIPPSVLAINRADPNPTNVASVAFIITFSEAVSGVDVGDFALTTTDSISGASVTGVSGTGSTYTITVSTGTGFGTLRLDVPATASITDLEGNGLSGLPYTSGQAYQKVAEVFLPLILQ
;
A
#
# COMPACT_ATOMS: atom_id res chain seq x y z
N MET A 1 -89.10 6.67 35.79
CA MET A 1 -88.61 7.20 37.08
C MET A 1 -87.59 6.23 37.65
N ASN A 2 -86.39 6.75 37.91
CA ASN A 2 -85.43 6.38 38.96
C ASN A 2 -84.84 4.96 38.91
N THR A 3 -83.65 4.77 38.33
CA THR A 3 -82.27 5.06 38.84
C THR A 3 -81.65 3.88 39.58
N ILE A 4 -80.57 3.37 38.97
CA ILE A 4 -79.32 2.94 39.59
C ILE A 4 -79.41 1.80 40.62
N THR A 5 -79.04 0.59 40.18
CA THR A 5 -78.02 -0.25 40.85
C THR A 5 -77.80 -1.51 40.01
N ALA A 6 -76.56 -1.71 39.58
CA ALA A 6 -75.83 -2.98 39.52
C ALA A 6 -74.87 -2.98 38.32
N ALA A 7 -73.59 -2.83 38.64
CA ALA A 7 -72.51 -3.29 37.80
C ALA A 7 -72.68 -4.79 37.47
N LEU A 8 -71.93 -5.21 36.45
CA LEU A 8 -71.64 -6.58 36.05
C LEU A 8 -72.49 -7.14 34.88
N VAL A 9 -71.75 -7.46 33.81
CA VAL A 9 -72.02 -8.50 32.80
C VAL A 9 -72.83 -8.12 31.54
N VAL A 10 -72.06 -7.79 30.50
CA VAL A 10 -72.16 -8.29 29.11
C VAL A 10 -73.36 -7.86 28.27
N ARG A 11 -73.11 -6.93 27.34
CA ARG A 11 -73.35 -7.06 25.88
C ARG A 11 -73.18 -5.69 25.20
N ILE A 12 -72.28 -5.62 24.22
CA ILE A 12 -72.37 -4.90 22.92
C ILE A 12 -70.98 -5.08 22.25
N THR A 13 -70.78 -6.09 21.40
CA THR A 13 -70.96 -6.08 19.93
C THR A 13 -70.03 -5.10 19.20
N ARG A 14 -68.92 -5.60 18.62
CA ARG A 14 -68.51 -5.42 17.21
C ARG A 14 -67.04 -5.84 16.98
N LEU A 15 -66.82 -6.40 15.79
CA LEU A 15 -65.57 -6.78 15.13
C LEU A 15 -65.03 -8.19 15.43
N ILE A 16 -64.48 -8.78 14.36
CA ILE A 16 -63.86 -10.11 14.22
C ILE A 16 -64.84 -11.23 13.82
N VAL A 17 -64.90 -11.51 12.51
CA VAL A 17 -64.45 -12.75 11.83
C VAL A 17 -65.08 -12.75 10.42
N ILE A 18 -64.33 -12.28 9.42
CA ILE A 18 -64.43 -12.80 8.04
C ILE A 18 -62.99 -13.07 7.61
N VAL A 19 -62.55 -14.32 7.77
CA VAL A 19 -61.36 -14.86 7.12
C VAL A 19 -61.87 -15.93 6.18
N ILE A 20 -61.98 -15.60 4.89
CA ILE A 20 -62.19 -16.58 3.82
C ILE A 20 -61.08 -16.39 2.80
N ALA A 21 -60.11 -17.30 2.88
CA ALA A 21 -59.28 -17.86 1.81
C ALA A 21 -58.99 -16.97 0.59
N ILE A 22 -58.01 -16.08 0.71
CA ILE A 22 -57.10 -15.82 -0.41
C ILE A 22 -55.92 -16.75 -0.17
N GLY A 23 -55.75 -17.74 -1.05
CA GLY A 23 -54.55 -18.59 -1.05
C GLY A 23 -53.33 -17.69 -1.21
N LEU A 24 -52.61 -17.50 -0.11
CA LEU A 24 -51.31 -16.87 -0.10
C LEU A 24 -50.39 -17.81 -0.88
N VAL A 25 -50.24 -17.59 -2.18
CA VAL A 25 -49.09 -18.11 -2.92
C VAL A 25 -47.90 -17.34 -2.38
N LEU A 26 -47.36 -17.83 -1.26
CA LEU A 26 -46.02 -17.44 -0.83
C LEU A 26 -45.14 -17.75 -2.04
N PRO A 27 -44.41 -16.77 -2.60
CA PRO A 27 -43.40 -17.10 -3.58
C PRO A 27 -42.51 -18.16 -2.90
N THR A 28 -42.41 -19.34 -3.52
CA THR A 28 -41.38 -20.28 -3.13
C THR A 28 -40.09 -19.48 -3.04
N PRO A 29 -39.36 -19.48 -1.90
CA PRO A 29 -38.12 -18.75 -1.82
C PRO A 29 -37.30 -19.18 -3.03
N LEU A 30 -36.93 -18.21 -3.88
CA LEU A 30 -36.03 -18.47 -4.98
C LEU A 30 -34.87 -19.26 -4.38
N PRO A 31 -34.43 -20.37 -4.98
CA PRO A 31 -33.29 -21.11 -4.45
C PRO A 31 -32.14 -20.13 -4.31
N VAL A 32 -31.83 -19.75 -3.06
CA VAL A 32 -30.71 -18.87 -2.76
C VAL A 32 -29.49 -19.72 -3.00
N ARG A 33 -28.84 -19.49 -4.14
CA ARG A 33 -27.57 -20.14 -4.43
C ARG A 33 -26.58 -19.76 -3.34
N ALA A 34 -25.93 -20.74 -2.72
CA ALA A 34 -24.85 -20.48 -1.79
C ALA A 34 -23.72 -19.71 -2.50
N ALA A 35 -23.10 -18.78 -1.76
CA ALA A 35 -21.90 -18.09 -2.21
C ALA A 35 -20.84 -19.10 -2.65
N GLY A 36 -20.17 -18.82 -3.77
CA GLY A 36 -19.12 -19.68 -4.31
C GLY A 36 -18.12 -18.94 -5.17
N ILE A 37 -17.22 -19.70 -5.78
CA ILE A 37 -16.20 -19.17 -6.70
C ILE A 37 -16.73 -19.22 -8.12
N ARG A 38 -16.56 -18.14 -8.85
CA ARG A 38 -16.80 -18.04 -10.29
C ARG A 38 -15.49 -17.78 -11.01
N TYR A 39 -15.32 -18.36 -12.18
CA TYR A 39 -14.09 -18.28 -12.95
C TYR A 39 -14.37 -17.51 -14.24
N ALA A 40 -13.52 -16.51 -14.51
CA ALA A 40 -13.64 -15.64 -15.66
C ALA A 40 -12.37 -15.64 -16.52
N VAL A 41 -12.55 -15.65 -17.84
CA VAL A 41 -11.49 -15.61 -18.87
C VAL A 41 -11.93 -14.70 -20.01
N SER A 42 -10.98 -14.12 -20.76
CA SER A 42 -11.26 -13.09 -21.78
C SER A 42 -12.26 -13.53 -22.84
N ASP A 43 -12.09 -14.75 -23.37
CA ASP A 43 -12.96 -15.36 -24.39
C ASP A 43 -13.84 -16.48 -23.81
N GLY A 44 -14.30 -16.30 -22.57
CA GLY A 44 -15.06 -17.31 -21.86
C GLY A 44 -16.49 -17.49 -22.38
N ALA A 45 -17.19 -18.49 -21.83
CA ALA A 45 -18.60 -18.69 -22.16
C ALA A 45 -19.48 -17.49 -21.74
N THR A 46 -20.52 -17.22 -22.52
CA THR A 46 -21.57 -16.23 -22.21
C THR A 46 -22.82 -16.87 -21.63
N SER A 47 -22.70 -18.13 -21.18
CA SER A 47 -23.75 -18.92 -20.53
C SER A 47 -23.12 -19.97 -19.60
N GLY A 48 -23.89 -20.48 -18.63
CA GLY A 48 -23.47 -21.57 -17.73
C GLY A 48 -23.20 -21.12 -16.29
N THR A 49 -22.57 -21.98 -15.49
CA THR A 49 -22.37 -21.73 -14.04
C THR A 49 -21.03 -21.07 -13.70
N CYS A 50 -20.03 -21.19 -14.58
CA CYS A 50 -18.70 -20.59 -14.41
C CYS A 50 -17.95 -21.10 -13.15
N GLU A 51 -18.12 -22.36 -12.75
CA GLU A 51 -17.65 -22.88 -11.45
C GLU A 51 -16.26 -23.55 -11.47
N ARG A 52 -15.58 -23.57 -12.60
CA ARG A 52 -14.20 -24.05 -12.76
C ARG A 52 -13.55 -23.43 -13.99
N TRP A 53 -12.22 -23.41 -14.07
CA TRP A 53 -11.49 -22.91 -15.23
C TRP A 53 -11.95 -23.53 -16.57
N ALA A 54 -12.22 -24.84 -16.58
CA ALA A 54 -12.67 -25.55 -17.78
C ALA A 54 -14.05 -25.11 -18.32
N ASN A 55 -14.88 -24.43 -17.53
CA ASN A 55 -16.14 -23.83 -17.96
C ASN A 55 -16.24 -22.35 -17.59
N ALA A 56 -15.10 -21.66 -17.53
CA ALA A 56 -15.03 -20.26 -17.19
C ALA A 56 -15.80 -19.40 -18.21
N CYS A 57 -16.32 -18.29 -17.72
CA CYS A 57 -17.17 -17.38 -18.48
C CYS A 57 -16.44 -16.08 -18.80
N THR A 58 -17.04 -15.23 -19.64
CA THR A 58 -16.58 -13.83 -19.68
C THR A 58 -16.82 -13.17 -18.32
N LEU A 59 -15.98 -12.21 -17.93
CA LEU A 59 -16.15 -11.49 -16.66
C LEU A 59 -17.52 -10.81 -16.57
N LYS A 60 -17.99 -10.21 -17.67
CA LYS A 60 -19.33 -9.60 -17.73
C LYS A 60 -20.44 -10.61 -17.45
N TYR A 61 -20.35 -11.80 -18.03
CA TYR A 61 -21.36 -12.83 -17.77
C TYR A 61 -21.27 -13.35 -16.33
N ALA A 62 -20.07 -13.61 -15.81
CA ALA A 62 -19.86 -14.03 -14.43
C ALA A 62 -20.46 -13.03 -13.43
N LEU A 63 -20.24 -11.72 -13.65
CA LEU A 63 -20.86 -10.63 -12.87
C LEU A 63 -22.39 -10.62 -12.97
N SER A 64 -22.96 -10.95 -14.13
CA SER A 64 -24.42 -10.95 -14.33
C SER A 64 -25.14 -12.02 -13.52
N ILE A 65 -24.46 -13.15 -13.23
CA ILE A 65 -25.01 -14.26 -12.44
C ILE A 65 -24.51 -14.30 -11.00
N ALA A 66 -23.57 -13.42 -10.63
CA ALA A 66 -22.99 -13.38 -9.28
C ALA A 66 -24.04 -12.95 -8.25
N VAL A 67 -23.92 -13.49 -7.04
CA VAL A 67 -24.73 -13.12 -5.88
C VAL A 67 -23.81 -12.68 -4.74
N SER A 68 -24.33 -11.86 -3.82
CA SER A 68 -23.57 -11.40 -2.66
C SER A 68 -22.91 -12.57 -1.91
N GLY A 69 -21.63 -12.41 -1.58
CA GLY A 69 -20.76 -13.43 -1.01
C GLY A 69 -19.91 -14.20 -2.03
N ASP A 70 -20.22 -14.13 -3.33
CA ASP A 70 -19.38 -14.77 -4.34
C ASP A 70 -17.99 -14.14 -4.45
N GLN A 71 -17.03 -14.97 -4.85
CA GLN A 71 -15.77 -14.52 -5.41
C GLN A 71 -15.74 -14.79 -6.91
N ILE A 72 -15.15 -13.88 -7.68
CA ILE A 72 -14.86 -14.07 -9.10
C ILE A 72 -13.34 -14.03 -9.30
N TRP A 73 -12.76 -15.15 -9.73
CA TRP A 73 -11.34 -15.28 -10.06
C TRP A 73 -11.15 -15.08 -11.55
N VAL A 74 -10.35 -14.09 -11.92
CA VAL A 74 -10.21 -13.63 -13.30
C VAL A 74 -8.81 -13.97 -13.81
N GLN A 75 -8.76 -14.76 -14.88
CA GLN A 75 -7.51 -15.10 -15.56
C GLN A 75 -6.86 -13.84 -16.14
N ARG A 76 -5.52 -13.83 -16.17
CA ARG A 76 -4.71 -12.85 -16.88
C ARG A 76 -5.15 -12.69 -18.33
N GLY A 77 -4.83 -11.54 -18.90
CA GLY A 77 -5.25 -11.14 -20.24
C GLY A 77 -6.15 -9.91 -20.21
N VAL A 78 -6.57 -9.50 -21.41
CA VAL A 78 -7.39 -8.30 -21.61
C VAL A 78 -8.86 -8.69 -21.66
N HIS A 79 -9.68 -8.04 -20.84
CA HIS A 79 -11.11 -8.27 -20.74
C HIS A 79 -11.83 -6.99 -21.16
N TYR A 80 -12.75 -7.12 -22.11
CA TYR A 80 -13.54 -6.00 -22.61
C TYR A 80 -14.97 -6.09 -22.06
N PRO A 81 -15.58 -4.95 -21.66
CA PRO A 81 -16.93 -4.95 -21.12
C PRO A 81 -18.00 -5.22 -22.18
N GLY A 82 -17.69 -5.12 -23.47
CA GLY A 82 -18.64 -5.37 -24.54
C GLY A 82 -18.14 -4.83 -25.88
N ALA A 83 -19.06 -4.31 -26.68
CA ALA A 83 -18.79 -3.84 -28.04
C ALA A 83 -19.17 -2.37 -28.26
N THR A 84 -19.69 -1.69 -27.24
CA THR A 84 -20.17 -0.31 -27.33
C THR A 84 -19.65 0.54 -26.17
N GLN A 85 -19.64 1.85 -26.38
CA GLN A 85 -19.28 2.85 -25.36
C GLN A 85 -20.16 2.82 -24.08
N TYR A 86 -21.30 2.12 -24.11
CA TYR A 86 -22.21 1.99 -22.98
C TYR A 86 -22.00 0.72 -22.15
N ASP A 87 -21.13 -0.17 -22.63
CA ASP A 87 -20.80 -1.38 -21.92
C ASP A 87 -19.80 -1.10 -20.79
N SER A 88 -20.05 -1.70 -19.62
CA SER A 88 -19.17 -1.61 -18.44
C SER A 88 -19.15 -2.93 -17.66
N PHE A 89 -18.11 -3.14 -16.86
CA PHE A 89 -18.11 -4.16 -15.83
C PHE A 89 -18.85 -3.63 -14.60
N VAL A 90 -20.11 -4.04 -14.44
CA VAL A 90 -20.95 -3.61 -13.31
C VAL A 90 -20.68 -4.52 -12.11
N LEU A 91 -20.01 -3.97 -11.10
CA LEU A 91 -19.76 -4.70 -9.85
C LEU A 91 -21.06 -4.86 -9.05
N LYS A 92 -21.18 -6.03 -8.42
CA LYS A 92 -22.34 -6.41 -7.61
C LYS A 92 -22.05 -6.24 -6.13
N GLY A 93 -23.07 -5.82 -5.36
CA GLY A 93 -22.92 -5.62 -3.93
C GLY A 93 -22.54 -6.91 -3.21
N GLY A 94 -21.51 -6.85 -2.38
CA GLY A 94 -20.98 -8.00 -1.63
C GLY A 94 -20.25 -9.04 -2.49
N VAL A 95 -19.96 -8.78 -3.76
CA VAL A 95 -19.17 -9.66 -4.61
C VAL A 95 -17.72 -9.20 -4.65
N ALA A 96 -16.79 -10.13 -4.45
CA ALA A 96 -15.36 -9.86 -4.56
C ALA A 96 -14.83 -10.34 -5.92
N VAL A 97 -14.10 -9.47 -6.61
CA VAL A 97 -13.55 -9.74 -7.94
C VAL A 97 -12.04 -9.60 -7.86
N TYR A 98 -11.33 -10.67 -8.24
CA TYR A 98 -9.88 -10.81 -8.08
C TYR A 98 -9.22 -11.12 -9.43
N GLY A 99 -8.30 -10.26 -9.88
CA GLY A 99 -7.38 -10.53 -10.99
C GLY A 99 -6.10 -11.20 -10.50
N GLY A 100 -5.20 -11.65 -11.38
CA GLY A 100 -3.92 -12.26 -10.96
C GLY A 100 -3.84 -13.79 -11.09
N PHE A 101 -4.74 -14.43 -11.81
CA PHE A 101 -4.75 -15.88 -12.01
C PHE A 101 -4.20 -16.27 -13.39
N ASP A 102 -3.45 -17.37 -13.49
CA ASP A 102 -2.99 -17.98 -14.75
C ASP A 102 -4.08 -18.87 -15.37
N GLY A 103 -5.10 -19.25 -14.60
CA GLY A 103 -6.22 -20.08 -15.06
C GLY A 103 -6.05 -21.57 -14.74
N THR A 104 -5.18 -21.89 -13.80
CA THR A 104 -4.89 -23.27 -13.36
C THR A 104 -4.99 -23.43 -11.86
N GLU A 105 -5.21 -22.34 -11.13
CA GLU A 105 -5.21 -22.29 -9.68
C GLU A 105 -6.37 -23.09 -9.08
N THR A 106 -6.06 -23.79 -7.99
CA THR A 106 -7.00 -24.56 -7.18
C THR A 106 -7.24 -23.93 -5.80
N ASN A 107 -6.41 -22.96 -5.41
CA ASN A 107 -6.54 -22.21 -4.17
C ASN A 107 -6.22 -20.72 -4.40
N PHE A 108 -6.62 -19.87 -3.45
CA PHE A 108 -6.44 -18.43 -3.56
C PHE A 108 -4.97 -18.01 -3.46
N ASP A 109 -4.17 -18.69 -2.63
CA ASP A 109 -2.78 -18.32 -2.36
C ASP A 109 -1.83 -18.56 -3.55
N GLN A 110 -2.28 -19.31 -4.57
CA GLN A 110 -1.58 -19.45 -5.84
C GLN A 110 -1.68 -18.20 -6.74
N ARG A 111 -2.59 -17.27 -6.42
CA ARG A 111 -2.79 -16.00 -7.14
C ARG A 111 -1.49 -15.19 -7.14
N ASN A 112 -1.12 -14.67 -8.30
CA ASN A 112 0.09 -13.85 -8.47
C ASN A 112 -0.19 -12.64 -9.38
N PRO A 113 -0.67 -11.51 -8.82
CA PRO A 113 -1.02 -10.32 -9.62
C PRO A 113 0.18 -9.60 -10.24
N SER A 114 1.38 -9.75 -9.69
CA SER A 114 2.59 -9.14 -10.27
C SER A 114 2.98 -9.84 -11.58
N ARG A 115 2.78 -11.16 -11.68
CA ARG A 115 3.07 -11.96 -12.88
C ARG A 115 1.88 -12.08 -13.84
N ASN A 116 0.68 -12.34 -13.31
CA ASN A 116 -0.50 -12.67 -14.09
C ASN A 116 -1.38 -11.42 -14.29
N LYS A 117 -0.93 -10.49 -15.15
CA LYS A 117 -1.64 -9.22 -15.36
C LYS A 117 -3.06 -9.42 -15.89
N THR A 118 -4.06 -8.94 -15.16
CA THR A 118 -5.46 -8.93 -15.57
C THR A 118 -5.88 -7.50 -15.89
N ILE A 119 -6.26 -7.27 -17.15
CA ILE A 119 -6.51 -5.93 -17.69
C ILE A 119 -8.00 -5.81 -18.01
N LEU A 120 -8.65 -4.76 -17.50
CA LEU A 120 -9.99 -4.32 -17.89
C LEU A 120 -9.82 -3.14 -18.84
N SER A 121 -10.13 -3.34 -20.12
CA SER A 121 -9.92 -2.32 -21.15
C SER A 121 -11.23 -1.76 -21.66
N GLY A 122 -11.30 -0.43 -21.75
CA GLY A 122 -12.37 0.33 -22.37
C GLY A 122 -12.27 0.47 -23.89
N ASP A 123 -11.17 0.02 -24.52
CA ASP A 123 -10.94 0.04 -25.98
C ASP A 123 -11.79 -1.04 -26.68
N VAL A 124 -13.11 -0.82 -26.74
CA VAL A 124 -14.06 -1.83 -27.20
C VAL A 124 -14.04 -2.06 -28.71
N ASP A 125 -13.52 -1.11 -29.50
CA ASP A 125 -13.30 -1.27 -30.94
C ASP A 125 -11.84 -1.57 -31.34
N ARG A 126 -10.93 -1.67 -30.36
CA ARG A 126 -9.55 -2.18 -30.49
C ARG A 126 -8.70 -1.37 -31.46
N ASN A 127 -8.83 -0.05 -31.39
CA ASN A 127 -8.15 0.87 -32.28
C ASN A 127 -7.23 1.86 -31.55
N ASP A 128 -7.09 1.75 -30.23
CA ASP A 128 -6.18 2.59 -29.47
C ASP A 128 -4.73 2.17 -29.70
N ASN A 129 -3.84 3.17 -29.72
CA ASN A 129 -2.41 3.00 -29.88
C ASN A 129 -1.77 2.36 -28.64
N ASP A 130 -1.62 1.05 -28.68
CA ASP A 130 -0.83 0.25 -27.75
C ASP A 130 0.61 0.06 -28.30
N ARG A 131 1.54 0.90 -27.83
CA ARG A 131 2.90 1.01 -28.42
C ARG A 131 3.76 -0.22 -28.18
N ASP A 132 3.64 -0.83 -27.00
CA ASP A 132 4.42 -2.00 -26.60
C ASP A 132 3.63 -3.31 -26.74
N ARG A 133 2.35 -3.23 -27.09
CA ARG A 133 1.44 -4.35 -27.36
C ARG A 133 1.16 -5.21 -26.13
N ASN A 134 1.16 -4.59 -24.95
CA ASN A 134 0.92 -5.27 -23.68
C ASN A 134 -0.58 -5.31 -23.28
N GLY A 135 -1.45 -4.65 -24.04
CA GLY A 135 -2.90 -4.53 -23.80
C GLY A 135 -3.30 -3.37 -22.90
N ILE A 136 -2.35 -2.54 -22.48
CA ILE A 136 -2.52 -1.39 -21.60
C ILE A 136 -2.33 -0.13 -22.41
N ILE A 137 -3.31 0.78 -22.36
CA ILE A 137 -3.25 2.02 -23.11
C ILE A 137 -2.68 3.11 -22.20
N GLU A 138 -1.52 3.63 -22.60
CA GLU A 138 -0.78 4.72 -21.94
C GLU A 138 -0.74 5.92 -22.90
N PRO A 139 -1.83 6.70 -23.02
CA PRO A 139 -1.89 7.78 -23.97
C PRO A 139 -0.84 8.84 -23.60
N ILE A 140 0.01 9.17 -24.57
CA ILE A 140 0.89 10.33 -24.44
C ILE A 140 0.03 11.58 -24.31
N LYS A 141 0.42 12.42 -23.34
CA LYS A 141 -0.08 13.77 -23.07
C LYS A 141 -0.81 14.44 -24.26
N GLY A 142 -2.15 14.45 -24.20
CA GLY A 142 -3.01 15.15 -25.17
C GLY A 142 -3.40 14.37 -26.43
N GLU A 143 -2.94 13.13 -26.61
CA GLU A 143 -3.38 12.22 -27.66
C GLU A 143 -4.46 11.27 -27.10
N TYR A 144 -5.73 11.68 -27.17
CA TYR A 144 -6.81 10.69 -27.14
C TYR A 144 -6.97 10.14 -28.55
N ASN A 145 -6.88 8.83 -28.70
CA ASN A 145 -7.31 8.19 -29.93
C ASN A 145 -8.83 8.40 -30.06
N ASP A 146 -9.25 8.70 -31.28
CA ASP A 146 -10.57 9.16 -31.70
C ASP A 146 -11.58 8.01 -31.87
N GLY A 147 -11.39 6.92 -31.11
CA GLY A 147 -12.17 5.67 -31.15
C GLY A 147 -13.42 5.66 -30.25
N ARG A 148 -14.21 4.59 -30.35
CA ARG A 148 -15.37 4.37 -29.48
C ARG A 148 -14.96 3.59 -28.24
N ASN A 149 -14.58 4.29 -27.19
CA ASN A 149 -14.23 3.69 -25.91
C ASN A 149 -15.42 3.61 -24.94
N ALA A 150 -15.34 2.70 -23.98
CA ALA A 150 -16.29 2.62 -22.86
C ALA A 150 -16.27 3.94 -22.07
N ASN A 151 -17.45 4.51 -21.79
CA ASN A 151 -17.55 5.76 -21.03
C ASN A 151 -17.00 5.61 -19.60
N TYR A 152 -17.16 4.43 -19.02
CA TYR A 152 -16.53 3.99 -17.79
C TYR A 152 -16.26 2.49 -17.89
N VAL A 153 -15.03 2.05 -17.63
CA VAL A 153 -14.67 0.62 -17.71
C VAL A 153 -15.38 -0.17 -16.61
N VAL A 154 -15.40 0.38 -15.39
CA VAL A 154 -16.00 -0.23 -14.20
C VAL A 154 -17.10 0.67 -13.63
N MET A 155 -18.21 0.06 -13.25
CA MET A 155 -19.32 0.75 -12.60
C MET A 155 -19.67 0.11 -11.26
N VAL A 156 -19.86 0.93 -10.23
CA VAL A 156 -20.30 0.48 -8.91
C VAL A 156 -21.56 1.22 -8.47
N ARG A 157 -22.64 0.47 -8.24
CA ARG A 157 -23.96 1.01 -7.82
C ARG A 157 -24.51 0.40 -6.54
N GLU A 158 -23.86 -0.65 -6.05
CA GLU A 158 -24.26 -1.37 -4.84
C GLU A 158 -23.05 -1.45 -3.90
N PRO A 159 -23.24 -1.29 -2.58
CA PRO A 159 -22.13 -1.25 -1.64
C PRO A 159 -21.54 -2.64 -1.39
N GLY A 160 -20.28 -2.67 -0.94
CA GLY A 160 -19.62 -3.88 -0.47
C GLY A 160 -18.97 -4.73 -1.57
N ALA A 161 -18.90 -4.23 -2.80
CA ALA A 161 -18.07 -4.83 -3.84
C ALA A 161 -16.58 -4.70 -3.49
N VAL A 162 -15.78 -5.68 -3.89
CA VAL A 162 -14.31 -5.64 -3.83
C VAL A 162 -13.75 -5.82 -5.25
N LEU A 163 -12.82 -4.95 -5.64
CA LEU A 163 -12.04 -5.07 -6.87
C LEU A 163 -10.56 -5.11 -6.51
N ASP A 164 -9.87 -6.20 -6.84
CA ASP A 164 -8.49 -6.43 -6.43
C ASP A 164 -7.61 -6.99 -7.54
N GLY A 165 -6.46 -6.34 -7.82
CA GLY A 165 -5.44 -6.86 -8.74
C GLY A 165 -5.72 -6.67 -10.22
N PHE A 166 -6.30 -5.52 -10.58
CA PHE A 166 -6.62 -5.19 -11.97
C PHE A 166 -5.86 -3.97 -12.48
N ILE A 167 -5.55 -3.99 -13.77
CA ILE A 167 -5.17 -2.79 -14.52
C ILE A 167 -6.42 -2.32 -15.27
N ILE A 168 -6.84 -1.07 -15.09
CA ILE A 168 -8.03 -0.47 -15.69
C ILE A 168 -7.57 0.64 -16.63
N THR A 169 -7.91 0.51 -17.91
CA THR A 169 -7.36 1.37 -18.96
C THR A 169 -8.36 1.67 -20.08
N ALA A 170 -8.06 2.69 -20.87
CA ALA A 170 -8.78 3.06 -22.09
C ALA A 170 -10.26 3.40 -21.91
N GLY A 171 -10.72 3.67 -20.69
CA GLY A 171 -12.05 4.25 -20.49
C GLY A 171 -12.02 5.73 -20.86
N VAL A 172 -12.88 6.17 -21.78
CA VAL A 172 -12.94 7.57 -22.20
C VAL A 172 -14.40 8.03 -22.22
N GLY A 173 -14.76 8.91 -21.28
CA GLY A 173 -16.02 9.61 -21.30
C GLY A 173 -16.06 10.61 -22.47
N ALA A 174 -17.03 10.49 -23.38
CA ALA A 174 -17.15 11.36 -24.55
C ALA A 174 -17.02 12.87 -24.23
N TYR A 175 -15.99 13.53 -24.77
CA TYR A 175 -15.78 14.98 -24.60
C TYR A 175 -16.98 15.78 -25.14
N GLY A 176 -17.50 16.71 -24.35
CA GLY A 176 -18.57 17.64 -24.79
C GLY A 176 -19.99 17.07 -24.80
N SER A 177 -20.21 15.89 -24.22
CA SER A 177 -21.54 15.33 -23.97
C SER A 177 -22.33 16.21 -22.97
N THR A 178 -23.64 16.35 -23.18
CA THR A 178 -24.56 17.12 -22.34
C THR A 178 -24.76 16.52 -20.93
N TYR A 179 -24.30 15.29 -20.72
CA TYR A 179 -24.17 14.67 -19.40
C TYR A 179 -22.69 14.65 -19.05
N GLY A 180 -22.31 15.36 -17.98
CA GLY A 180 -20.94 15.38 -17.48
C GLY A 180 -20.46 13.94 -17.25
N ASN A 181 -19.42 13.54 -17.95
CA ASN A 181 -18.92 12.17 -17.89
C ASN A 181 -17.99 12.03 -16.68
N LEU A 182 -18.31 11.08 -15.82
CA LEU A 182 -17.65 10.86 -14.53
C LEU A 182 -16.94 9.51 -14.56
N GLY A 183 -15.65 9.49 -14.22
CA GLY A 183 -14.96 8.23 -13.88
C GLY A 183 -14.61 7.34 -15.06
N GLY A 184 -13.73 7.81 -15.96
CA GLY A 184 -13.36 7.08 -17.19
C GLY A 184 -12.89 5.65 -16.92
N GLY A 185 -12.03 5.44 -15.94
CA GLY A 185 -11.70 4.10 -15.47
C GLY A 185 -12.83 3.50 -14.63
N MET A 186 -13.26 4.22 -13.59
CA MET A 186 -14.33 3.78 -12.69
C MET A 186 -15.29 4.89 -12.29
N TYR A 187 -16.59 4.64 -12.47
CA TYR A 187 -17.67 5.40 -11.86
C TYR A 187 -18.20 4.67 -10.60
N SER A 188 -18.08 5.32 -9.45
CA SER A 188 -18.59 4.81 -8.18
C SER A 188 -19.67 5.71 -7.61
N SER A 189 -20.87 5.16 -7.43
CA SER A 189 -21.99 5.77 -6.69
C SER A 189 -22.34 5.01 -5.41
N ALA A 190 -21.50 4.06 -4.97
CA ALA A 190 -21.69 3.25 -3.77
C ALA A 190 -20.33 2.82 -3.20
N ALA A 191 -20.25 2.54 -1.90
CA ALA A 191 -18.99 2.20 -1.26
C ALA A 191 -18.37 0.91 -1.83
N VAL A 192 -17.12 1.01 -2.30
CA VAL A 192 -16.32 -0.09 -2.87
C VAL A 192 -14.96 -0.15 -2.18
N THR A 193 -14.41 -1.36 -2.04
CA THR A 193 -13.00 -1.55 -1.72
C THR A 193 -12.23 -1.81 -3.00
N VAL A 194 -11.25 -0.97 -3.30
CA VAL A 194 -10.34 -1.13 -4.44
C VAL A 194 -8.95 -1.40 -3.89
N ALA A 195 -8.36 -2.53 -4.26
CA ALA A 195 -7.07 -2.97 -3.74
C ALA A 195 -6.12 -3.36 -4.88
N SER A 196 -4.83 -3.04 -4.78
CA SER A 196 -3.81 -3.55 -5.72
C SER A 196 -4.16 -3.28 -7.20
N CYS A 197 -4.81 -2.15 -7.48
CA CYS A 197 -5.31 -1.81 -8.81
C CYS A 197 -4.52 -0.64 -9.41
N ILE A 198 -4.44 -0.61 -10.73
CA ILE A 198 -3.82 0.48 -11.47
C ILE A 198 -4.85 1.07 -12.43
N PHE A 199 -5.17 2.35 -12.28
CA PHE A 199 -5.94 3.12 -13.24
C PHE A 199 -4.96 3.87 -14.14
N VAL A 200 -4.88 3.50 -15.41
CA VAL A 200 -3.90 4.03 -16.34
C VAL A 200 -4.53 4.46 -17.66
N GLY A 201 -4.21 5.68 -18.10
CA GLY A 201 -4.61 6.17 -19.41
C GLY A 201 -6.11 6.31 -19.62
N ASN A 202 -6.87 6.58 -18.56
CA ASN A 202 -8.30 6.82 -18.65
C ASN A 202 -8.63 8.32 -18.80
N GLY A 203 -9.75 8.62 -19.45
CA GLY A 203 -10.22 9.97 -19.76
C GLY A 203 -11.66 10.24 -19.32
N ALA A 204 -11.95 11.43 -18.79
CA ALA A 204 -13.32 11.84 -18.47
C ALA A 204 -13.49 13.37 -18.42
N ASP A 205 -14.71 13.85 -18.16
CA ASP A 205 -14.90 15.26 -17.80
C ASP A 205 -14.45 15.49 -16.35
N SER A 206 -14.82 14.60 -15.43
CA SER A 206 -14.35 14.59 -14.04
C SER A 206 -13.92 13.20 -13.60
N GLY A 207 -12.72 13.09 -12.99
CA GLY A 207 -12.17 11.82 -12.53
C GLY A 207 -11.75 10.93 -13.69
N GLY A 208 -10.61 11.22 -14.33
CA GLY A 208 -10.14 10.44 -15.48
C GLY A 208 -10.00 8.96 -15.11
N GLY A 209 -9.26 8.67 -14.03
CA GLY A 209 -9.16 7.34 -13.46
C GLY A 209 -10.42 6.92 -12.71
N MET A 210 -10.87 7.72 -11.73
CA MET A 210 -12.04 7.38 -10.91
C MET A 210 -12.86 8.61 -10.51
N ALA A 211 -14.19 8.47 -10.51
CA ALA A 211 -15.11 9.42 -9.90
C ALA A 211 -15.92 8.74 -8.78
N ALA A 212 -15.89 9.33 -7.59
CA ALA A 212 -16.65 8.89 -6.42
C ALA A 212 -17.70 9.94 -6.04
N ILE A 213 -18.98 9.57 -6.17
CA ILE A 213 -20.12 10.48 -5.98
C ILE A 213 -21.02 9.98 -4.84
N GLY A 214 -21.19 10.78 -3.78
CA GLY A 214 -22.11 10.49 -2.68
C GLY A 214 -21.79 9.22 -1.87
N ASN A 215 -20.56 8.70 -1.96
CA ASN A 215 -20.10 7.48 -1.28
C ASN A 215 -18.67 7.64 -0.79
N SER A 216 -18.17 6.80 0.12
CA SER A 216 -16.79 6.88 0.58
C SER A 216 -16.06 5.55 0.34
N PRO A 217 -15.39 5.39 -0.83
CA PRO A 217 -14.66 4.16 -1.14
C PRO A 217 -13.35 4.07 -0.33
N VAL A 218 -12.83 2.85 -0.21
CA VAL A 218 -11.54 2.57 0.43
C VAL A 218 -10.57 2.07 -0.64
N LEU A 219 -9.46 2.78 -0.82
CA LEU A 219 -8.42 2.47 -1.79
C LEU A 219 -7.14 2.06 -1.05
N ARG A 220 -6.60 0.89 -1.39
CA ARG A 220 -5.36 0.36 -0.81
C ARG A 220 -4.41 -0.12 -1.90
N ASN A 221 -3.16 0.31 -1.89
CA ASN A 221 -2.16 -0.12 -2.87
C ASN A 221 -2.65 0.17 -4.31
N VAL A 222 -3.12 1.39 -4.56
CA VAL A 222 -3.70 1.80 -5.84
C VAL A 222 -2.80 2.81 -6.53
N MET A 223 -2.68 2.72 -7.85
CA MET A 223 -1.98 3.71 -8.65
C MET A 223 -2.93 4.37 -9.65
N PHE A 224 -2.84 5.70 -9.77
CA PHE A 224 -3.47 6.49 -10.82
C PHE A 224 -2.36 7.08 -11.68
N ILE A 225 -2.24 6.63 -12.93
CA ILE A 225 -1.10 6.91 -13.80
C ILE A 225 -1.60 7.49 -15.12
N GLY A 226 -1.14 8.68 -15.51
CA GLY A 226 -1.40 9.23 -16.84
C GLY A 226 -2.89 9.41 -17.20
N ASN A 227 -3.80 9.45 -16.21
CA ASN A 227 -5.22 9.69 -16.47
C ASN A 227 -5.48 11.17 -16.72
N GLN A 228 -6.49 11.50 -17.53
CA GLN A 228 -6.78 12.89 -17.86
C GLN A 228 -8.25 13.27 -17.70
N ALA A 229 -8.51 14.47 -17.20
CA ALA A 229 -9.86 15.01 -17.06
C ALA A 229 -9.90 16.54 -17.18
N ARG A 230 -11.06 17.17 -17.00
CA ARG A 230 -11.11 18.61 -16.69
C ARG A 230 -10.90 18.87 -15.21
N TRP A 231 -11.41 17.97 -14.38
CA TRP A 231 -11.48 18.07 -12.93
C TRP A 231 -11.02 16.75 -12.32
N GLY A 232 -9.92 16.75 -11.57
CA GLY A 232 -9.41 15.50 -10.98
C GLY A 232 -8.89 14.54 -12.05
N GLY A 233 -7.71 14.80 -12.62
CA GLY A 233 -7.15 13.96 -13.70
C GLY A 233 -7.08 12.49 -13.30
N GLY A 234 -6.56 12.19 -12.10
CA GLY A 234 -6.61 10.87 -11.50
C GLY A 234 -7.97 10.56 -10.85
N MET A 235 -8.39 11.39 -9.89
CA MET A 235 -9.59 11.14 -9.09
C MET A 235 -10.43 12.39 -8.85
N TYR A 236 -11.75 12.25 -8.93
CA TYR A 236 -12.73 13.28 -8.55
C TYR A 236 -13.68 12.77 -7.47
N ASN A 237 -13.81 13.53 -6.39
CA ASN A 237 -14.68 13.21 -5.25
C ASN A 237 -15.73 14.30 -5.07
N GLU A 238 -16.99 13.91 -5.06
CA GLU A 238 -18.12 14.81 -4.84
C GLU A 238 -19.07 14.25 -3.79
N TYR A 239 -19.28 15.00 -2.69
CA TYR A 239 -19.97 14.52 -1.50
C TYR A 239 -19.44 13.14 -1.04
N SER A 240 -18.12 12.94 -1.14
CA SER A 240 -17.44 11.67 -1.05
C SER A 240 -16.13 11.83 -0.29
N SER A 241 -15.95 11.12 0.82
CA SER A 241 -14.74 11.24 1.65
C SER A 241 -13.98 9.90 1.68
N PRO A 242 -13.29 9.52 0.59
CA PRO A 242 -12.59 8.24 0.51
C PRO A 242 -11.42 8.15 1.49
N GLN A 243 -11.04 6.91 1.79
CA GLN A 243 -9.80 6.58 2.51
C GLN A 243 -8.78 6.03 1.52
N LEU A 244 -7.59 6.64 1.47
CA LEU A 244 -6.50 6.24 0.58
C LEU A 244 -5.30 5.85 1.42
N ILE A 245 -4.80 4.64 1.19
CA ILE A 245 -3.67 4.05 1.92
C ILE A 245 -2.70 3.46 0.89
N ASN A 246 -1.43 3.86 0.93
CA ASN A 246 -0.41 3.41 -0.02
C ASN A 246 -0.86 3.68 -1.47
N VAL A 247 -1.15 4.95 -1.80
CA VAL A 247 -1.67 5.32 -3.12
C VAL A 247 -0.69 6.23 -3.84
N VAL A 248 -0.55 6.03 -5.14
CA VAL A 248 0.24 6.91 -6.02
C VAL A 248 -0.66 7.59 -7.04
N PHE A 249 -0.45 8.90 -7.22
CA PHE A 249 -0.92 9.67 -8.36
C PHE A 249 0.30 10.14 -9.14
N SER A 250 0.56 9.55 -10.32
CA SER A 250 1.69 9.92 -11.19
C SER A 250 1.21 10.45 -12.54
N GLY A 251 1.74 11.61 -12.95
CA GLY A 251 1.55 12.13 -14.30
C GLY A 251 0.11 12.36 -14.75
N ASN A 252 -0.86 12.44 -13.83
CA ASN A 252 -2.26 12.70 -14.19
C ASN A 252 -2.45 14.16 -14.61
N ILE A 253 -3.37 14.39 -15.53
CA ILE A 253 -3.56 15.67 -16.19
C ILE A 253 -4.99 16.16 -15.96
N ALA A 254 -5.14 17.40 -15.48
CA ALA A 254 -6.43 18.08 -15.54
C ALA A 254 -6.34 19.30 -16.45
N THR A 255 -7.43 19.71 -17.08
CA THR A 255 -7.44 21.00 -17.80
C THR A 255 -7.82 22.16 -16.89
N ILE A 256 -8.55 21.98 -15.79
CA ILE A 256 -9.00 23.10 -14.95
C ILE A 256 -8.41 23.03 -13.54
N ALA A 257 -8.66 21.95 -12.80
CA ALA A 257 -8.16 21.83 -11.42
C ALA A 257 -7.98 20.38 -10.96
N GLY A 258 -7.02 20.19 -10.05
CA GLY A 258 -6.72 18.89 -9.45
C GLY A 258 -6.13 17.94 -10.47
N GLY A 259 -4.88 18.13 -10.88
CA GLY A 259 -4.23 17.21 -11.84
C GLY A 259 -4.24 15.78 -11.33
N GLY A 260 -3.85 15.55 -10.07
CA GLY A 260 -3.99 14.26 -9.40
C GLY A 260 -5.40 14.03 -8.86
N MET A 261 -5.87 14.91 -7.97
CA MET A 261 -7.15 14.77 -7.27
C MET A 261 -7.92 16.08 -7.14
N TYR A 262 -9.24 16.03 -7.28
CA TYR A 262 -10.14 17.12 -6.93
C TYR A 262 -11.21 16.64 -5.93
N ASN A 263 -11.24 17.27 -4.75
CA ASN A 263 -12.30 17.18 -3.75
C ASN A 263 -13.32 18.35 -3.80
N HIS A 264 -14.59 18.01 -3.96
CA HIS A 264 -15.74 18.92 -3.98
C HIS A 264 -16.74 18.52 -2.88
N PHE A 265 -16.99 19.36 -1.88
CA PHE A 265 -17.75 19.00 -0.66
C PHE A 265 -17.28 17.67 -0.02
N SER A 266 -15.98 17.44 0.00
CA SER A 266 -15.37 16.13 0.23
C SER A 266 -14.11 16.24 1.08
N SER A 267 -13.96 15.39 2.10
CA SER A 267 -12.84 15.46 3.05
C SER A 267 -12.15 14.09 3.16
N PRO A 268 -11.44 13.64 2.11
CA PRO A 268 -10.77 12.35 2.15
C PRO A 268 -9.66 12.28 3.21
N THR A 269 -9.35 11.06 3.63
CA THR A 269 -8.20 10.76 4.50
C THR A 269 -7.12 10.07 3.69
N LEU A 270 -5.93 10.64 3.67
CA LEU A 270 -4.78 10.14 2.95
C LEU A 270 -3.70 9.73 3.95
N THR A 271 -3.23 8.51 3.82
CA THR A 271 -2.11 7.98 4.59
C THR A 271 -1.15 7.28 3.66
N ASN A 272 0.13 7.65 3.72
CA ASN A 272 1.16 7.06 2.87
C ASN A 272 0.82 7.22 1.38
N VAL A 273 0.65 8.47 0.93
CA VAL A 273 0.23 8.78 -0.44
C VAL A 273 1.28 9.64 -1.11
N THR A 274 1.57 9.37 -2.38
CA THR A 274 2.51 10.15 -3.19
C THR A 274 1.78 10.77 -4.37
N PHE A 275 1.90 12.09 -4.55
CA PHE A 275 1.52 12.80 -5.76
C PHE A 275 2.78 13.30 -6.46
N SER A 276 3.02 12.84 -7.68
CA SER A 276 4.12 13.37 -8.48
C SER A 276 3.75 13.58 -9.94
N GLU A 277 4.41 14.57 -10.56
CA GLU A 277 4.29 14.89 -11.99
C GLU A 277 2.87 15.20 -12.49
N ASN A 278 1.87 15.29 -11.60
CA ASN A 278 0.50 15.63 -11.97
C ASN A 278 0.44 17.10 -12.39
N SER A 279 -0.34 17.40 -13.43
CA SER A 279 -0.29 18.71 -14.06
C SER A 279 -1.62 19.29 -14.50
N ILE A 280 -1.70 20.62 -14.54
CA ILE A 280 -2.78 21.33 -15.19
C ILE A 280 -2.35 21.78 -16.60
N GLN A 281 -3.18 21.47 -17.60
CA GLN A 281 -3.02 21.89 -18.99
C GLN A 281 -4.17 22.81 -19.42
N SER A 282 -4.19 24.02 -18.88
CA SER A 282 -5.07 25.10 -19.35
C SER A 282 -4.26 26.30 -19.82
N ARG A 283 -4.78 26.96 -20.86
CA ARG A 283 -4.24 28.25 -21.34
C ARG A 283 -4.68 29.43 -20.45
N ASP A 284 -5.76 29.26 -19.70
CA ASP A 284 -6.42 30.31 -18.90
C ASP A 284 -5.98 30.26 -17.42
N GLY A 285 -4.98 29.45 -17.10
CA GLY A 285 -4.54 29.18 -15.74
C GLY A 285 -5.29 28.02 -15.10
N GLY A 286 -4.68 27.41 -14.09
CA GLY A 286 -5.24 26.27 -13.37
C GLY A 286 -4.68 26.14 -11.97
N TRP A 287 -5.35 25.34 -11.14
CA TRP A 287 -5.12 25.27 -9.70
C TRP A 287 -4.90 23.85 -9.21
N GLY A 288 -3.91 23.66 -8.33
CA GLY A 288 -3.68 22.38 -7.66
C GLY A 288 -3.28 21.28 -8.62
N GLY A 289 -2.01 21.27 -9.06
CA GLY A 289 -1.48 20.22 -9.92
C GLY A 289 -1.57 18.84 -9.26
N GLY A 290 -1.20 18.73 -7.97
CA GLY A 290 -1.40 17.53 -7.17
C GLY A 290 -2.86 17.40 -6.72
N MET A 291 -3.33 18.34 -5.90
CA MET A 291 -4.66 18.31 -5.30
C MET A 291 -5.37 19.67 -5.32
N TYR A 292 -6.67 19.66 -5.59
CA TYR A 292 -7.55 20.83 -5.46
C TYR A 292 -8.71 20.54 -4.50
N ASN A 293 -8.88 21.38 -3.48
CA ASN A 293 -9.95 21.29 -2.49
C ASN A 293 -10.88 22.50 -2.60
N SER A 294 -12.18 22.27 -2.71
CA SER A 294 -13.18 23.36 -2.80
C SER A 294 -14.46 23.07 -2.01
N TYR A 295 -15.20 24.14 -1.72
CA TYR A 295 -16.51 24.08 -1.05
C TYR A 295 -16.52 23.22 0.23
N SER A 296 -15.84 23.70 1.28
CA SER A 296 -15.75 23.03 2.59
C SER A 296 -15.09 21.64 2.56
N SER A 297 -14.18 21.41 1.63
CA SER A 297 -13.37 20.19 1.52
C SER A 297 -12.11 20.30 2.37
N ASN A 298 -12.02 19.55 3.47
CA ASN A 298 -10.92 19.65 4.44
C ASN A 298 -10.28 18.27 4.62
N PRO A 299 -9.51 17.76 3.64
CA PRO A 299 -8.86 16.47 3.76
C PRO A 299 -7.82 16.43 4.88
N THR A 300 -7.51 15.22 5.34
CA THR A 300 -6.43 14.98 6.30
C THR A 300 -5.30 14.21 5.62
N LEU A 301 -4.09 14.75 5.68
CA LEU A 301 -2.90 14.20 5.03
C LEU A 301 -1.86 13.81 6.10
N ARG A 302 -1.44 12.55 6.09
CA ARG A 302 -0.36 12.03 6.94
C ARG A 302 0.58 11.16 6.13
N ASN A 303 1.89 11.32 6.33
CA ASN A 303 2.91 10.57 5.59
C ASN A 303 2.73 10.77 4.07
N VAL A 304 2.41 12.00 3.64
CA VAL A 304 2.14 12.30 2.23
C VAL A 304 3.35 12.99 1.61
N ILE A 305 3.69 12.60 0.39
CA ILE A 305 4.65 13.33 -0.45
C ILE A 305 3.89 14.01 -1.60
N MET A 306 4.11 15.30 -1.80
CA MET A 306 3.67 16.04 -2.98
C MET A 306 4.86 16.79 -3.57
N TRP A 307 5.33 16.33 -4.72
CA TRP A 307 6.52 16.87 -5.37
C TRP A 307 6.44 16.74 -6.89
N LEU A 308 7.01 17.71 -7.62
CA LEU A 308 7.02 17.78 -9.10
C LEU A 308 5.64 17.98 -9.74
N ASN A 309 4.60 18.28 -8.97
CA ASN A 309 3.32 18.63 -9.57
C ASN A 309 3.39 20.04 -10.20
N ARG A 310 2.55 20.29 -11.21
CA ARG A 310 2.59 21.52 -12.02
C ARG A 310 1.22 22.15 -12.18
N ALA A 311 1.08 23.40 -11.74
CA ALA A 311 -0.05 24.26 -12.05
C ALA A 311 0.42 25.71 -12.08
N THR A 312 -0.37 26.58 -12.69
CA THR A 312 -0.12 28.03 -12.61
C THR A 312 -0.23 28.52 -11.17
N ASN A 313 -1.21 28.01 -10.44
CA ASN A 313 -1.51 28.43 -9.07
C ASN A 313 -1.41 27.24 -8.12
N SER A 314 -0.50 27.32 -7.16
CA SER A 314 -0.26 26.30 -6.12
C SER A 314 -0.08 24.88 -6.71
N PRO A 315 1.12 24.57 -7.24
CA PRO A 315 1.35 23.34 -7.99
C PRO A 315 1.06 22.05 -7.22
N GLU A 316 1.37 21.99 -5.92
CA GLU A 316 1.17 20.78 -5.12
C GLU A 316 -0.26 20.66 -4.60
N ILE A 317 -0.73 21.67 -3.87
CA ILE A 317 -2.05 21.68 -3.25
C ILE A 317 -2.67 23.07 -3.32
N PHE A 318 -3.92 23.15 -3.76
CA PHE A 318 -4.72 24.37 -3.72
C PHE A 318 -5.96 24.16 -2.85
N ASN A 319 -6.16 25.03 -1.86
CA ASN A 319 -7.24 24.86 -0.88
C ASN A 319 -8.35 25.91 -0.97
N GLY A 320 -8.23 26.98 -1.76
CA GLY A 320 -9.19 28.08 -1.72
C GLY A 320 -9.43 28.57 -0.27
N PRO A 321 -10.68 28.62 0.24
CA PRO A 321 -10.98 28.98 1.62
C PRO A 321 -10.88 27.79 2.62
N ASN A 322 -10.54 26.59 2.17
CA ASN A 322 -10.51 25.39 2.99
C ASN A 322 -9.20 25.26 3.76
N SER A 323 -9.22 24.45 4.82
CA SER A 323 -8.05 24.22 5.67
C SER A 323 -7.88 22.73 5.94
N PRO A 324 -7.24 21.97 5.02
CA PRO A 324 -6.86 20.60 5.30
C PRO A 324 -5.89 20.53 6.48
N VAL A 325 -5.86 19.40 7.17
CA VAL A 325 -4.87 19.17 8.24
C VAL A 325 -3.74 18.32 7.68
N ILE A 326 -2.51 18.83 7.77
CA ILE A 326 -1.33 18.20 7.18
C ILE A 326 -0.30 17.96 8.28
N SER A 327 0.19 16.73 8.41
CA SER A 327 1.24 16.40 9.38
C SER A 327 2.15 15.31 8.84
N TYR A 328 3.41 15.25 9.30
CA TYR A 328 4.38 14.24 8.87
C TYR A 328 4.41 14.07 7.34
N SER A 329 4.39 15.17 6.60
CA SER A 329 4.27 15.16 5.14
C SER A 329 5.32 16.06 4.50
N ASN A 330 5.80 15.69 3.31
CA ASN A 330 6.78 16.44 2.55
C ASN A 330 6.11 17.08 1.32
N ILE A 331 5.81 18.37 1.40
CA ILE A 331 5.03 19.09 0.38
C ILE A 331 5.79 20.32 -0.09
N LYS A 332 6.08 20.37 -1.39
CA LYS A 332 6.79 21.50 -1.99
C LYS A 332 6.04 22.81 -1.79
N GLY A 333 6.74 23.80 -1.26
CA GLY A 333 6.22 25.17 -1.12
C GLY A 333 5.32 25.42 0.08
N CYS A 334 5.04 24.42 0.94
CA CYS A 334 4.25 24.62 2.16
C CYS A 334 5.04 25.10 3.38
N ILE A 335 6.37 25.17 3.27
CA ILE A 335 7.24 25.78 4.28
C ILE A 335 8.21 26.73 3.57
N ILE A 336 8.17 28.02 3.91
CA ILE A 336 9.07 29.03 3.34
C ILE A 336 9.77 29.75 4.48
N SER A 337 11.09 29.83 4.43
CA SER A 337 11.91 30.44 5.49
C SER A 337 11.60 29.87 6.88
N HIS A 338 11.45 28.55 6.97
CA HIS A 338 11.11 27.78 8.18
C HIS A 338 9.73 28.11 8.79
N ARG A 339 8.81 28.69 8.02
CA ARG A 339 7.44 28.98 8.46
C ARG A 339 6.42 28.29 7.57
N TRP A 340 5.36 27.79 8.20
CA TRP A 340 4.22 27.22 7.51
C TRP A 340 3.52 28.25 6.62
N VAL A 341 3.15 27.83 5.42
CA VAL A 341 2.35 28.62 4.48
C VAL A 341 0.87 28.32 4.73
N SER A 342 0.13 29.31 5.23
CA SER A 342 -1.28 29.16 5.63
C SER A 342 -2.19 28.67 4.51
N GLU A 343 -1.87 28.98 3.27
CA GLU A 343 -2.60 28.59 2.06
C GLU A 343 -2.55 27.07 1.84
N CYS A 344 -1.55 26.39 2.40
CA CYS A 344 -1.50 24.93 2.42
C CYS A 344 -2.48 24.28 3.41
N GLY A 345 -3.01 25.03 4.37
CA GLY A 345 -3.98 24.55 5.36
C GLY A 345 -3.49 24.70 6.81
N THR A 346 -3.91 23.78 7.67
CA THR A 346 -3.51 23.73 9.08
C THR A 346 -2.27 22.85 9.24
N ASP A 347 -1.24 23.41 9.85
CA ASP A 347 -0.03 22.69 10.25
C ASP A 347 -0.32 21.78 11.46
N GLY A 348 -0.35 20.48 11.23
CA GLY A 348 -0.41 19.45 12.26
C GLY A 348 0.97 19.02 12.79
N GLY A 349 2.05 19.65 12.31
CA GLY A 349 3.43 19.44 12.76
C GLY A 349 4.21 18.41 11.94
N HIS A 350 5.54 18.45 12.08
CA HIS A 350 6.50 17.52 11.45
C HIS A 350 6.45 17.48 9.91
N ASN A 351 6.00 18.57 9.29
CA ASN A 351 6.01 18.71 7.84
C ASN A 351 7.38 19.14 7.30
N LYS A 352 7.68 18.77 6.06
CA LYS A 352 8.92 19.08 5.36
C LYS A 352 8.62 19.76 4.01
N ASN A 353 9.59 20.51 3.51
CA ASN A 353 9.62 21.07 2.15
C ASN A 353 11.05 20.91 1.62
N ILE A 354 11.44 19.66 1.35
CA ILE A 354 12.78 19.28 0.91
C ILE A 354 12.62 18.25 -0.20
N ASP A 355 13.49 18.26 -1.20
CA ASP A 355 13.44 17.28 -2.29
C ASP A 355 13.39 15.83 -1.73
N PRO A 356 12.34 15.03 -2.04
CA PRO A 356 12.23 13.65 -1.60
C PRO A 356 13.23 12.72 -2.30
N ARG A 357 14.00 13.19 -3.29
CA ARG A 357 15.03 12.40 -3.99
C ARG A 357 14.46 11.10 -4.58
N PHE A 358 13.44 11.23 -5.42
CA PHE A 358 12.91 10.08 -6.16
C PHE A 358 13.98 9.46 -7.06
N ARG A 359 13.96 8.13 -7.20
CA ARG A 359 14.94 7.36 -7.98
C ARG A 359 14.87 7.70 -9.47
N TRP A 360 13.71 7.56 -10.09
CA TRP A 360 13.54 7.81 -11.52
C TRP A 360 12.09 8.21 -11.86
N PRO A 361 11.66 9.45 -11.53
CA PRO A 361 10.26 9.87 -11.57
C PRO A 361 9.63 10.02 -12.97
N LEU A 362 10.40 9.77 -14.04
CA LEU A 362 9.94 9.84 -15.44
C LEU A 362 10.20 8.53 -16.21
N GLY A 363 10.54 7.45 -15.52
CA GLY A 363 10.85 6.16 -16.13
C GLY A 363 11.91 6.15 -17.26
N PHE A 364 12.07 4.99 -17.87
CA PHE A 364 13.02 4.78 -18.97
C PHE A 364 12.69 5.63 -20.19
N ASP A 365 11.41 5.92 -20.43
CA ASP A 365 10.96 6.71 -21.58
C ASP A 365 11.11 8.23 -21.39
N ARG A 366 11.39 8.68 -20.16
CA ARG A 366 11.54 10.10 -19.75
C ARG A 366 10.24 10.90 -19.88
N LEU A 367 9.11 10.23 -19.84
CA LEU A 367 7.78 10.84 -19.84
C LEU A 367 7.11 10.57 -18.50
N PRO A 368 6.39 11.55 -17.94
CA PRO A 368 5.57 11.28 -16.77
C PRO A 368 4.27 10.57 -17.15
N GLY A 369 3.73 9.78 -16.23
CA GLY A 369 2.40 9.20 -16.36
C GLY A 369 2.39 7.89 -17.14
N THR A 370 3.46 7.12 -17.03
CA THR A 370 3.64 5.78 -17.60
C THR A 370 3.98 4.78 -16.50
N LEU A 371 3.80 3.49 -16.78
CA LEU A 371 4.00 2.40 -15.81
C LEU A 371 5.46 2.20 -15.39
N ASP A 372 6.41 2.83 -16.09
CA ASP A 372 7.83 2.81 -15.76
C ASP A 372 8.28 3.97 -14.85
N ASP A 373 7.38 4.88 -14.46
CA ASP A 373 7.62 5.90 -13.44
C ASP A 373 8.06 5.25 -12.11
N ASP A 374 9.21 5.69 -11.58
CA ASP A 374 9.75 5.17 -10.32
C ASP A 374 9.89 6.28 -9.26
N LEU A 375 8.95 6.27 -8.32
CA LEU A 375 8.86 7.21 -7.21
C LEU A 375 9.39 6.64 -5.88
N HIS A 376 10.18 5.55 -5.92
CA HIS A 376 10.93 5.10 -4.76
C HIS A 376 11.94 6.16 -4.31
N LEU A 377 12.19 6.21 -3.01
CA LEU A 377 13.17 7.13 -2.43
C LEU A 377 14.60 6.61 -2.68
N LEU A 378 15.52 7.52 -2.98
CA LEU A 378 16.95 7.25 -2.98
C LEU A 378 17.51 7.32 -1.54
N PRO A 379 18.67 6.68 -1.28
CA PRO A 379 19.44 6.90 -0.06
C PRO A 379 19.58 8.40 0.28
N GLU A 380 19.50 8.72 1.57
CA GLU A 380 19.54 10.08 2.14
C GLU A 380 18.32 10.95 1.78
N SER A 381 17.22 10.36 1.32
CA SER A 381 15.97 11.11 1.22
C SER A 381 15.54 11.62 2.61
N PRO A 382 15.09 12.88 2.73
CA PRO A 382 14.57 13.43 3.98
C PRO A 382 13.22 12.82 4.41
N ALA A 383 12.63 11.98 3.55
CA ALA A 383 11.39 11.26 3.77
C ALA A 383 11.60 9.84 4.34
N ILE A 384 12.84 9.35 4.37
CA ILE A 384 13.18 8.06 4.99
C ILE A 384 13.10 8.18 6.52
N ASP A 385 12.51 7.19 7.19
CA ASP A 385 12.32 7.10 8.65
C ASP A 385 11.71 8.36 9.27
N ALA A 386 10.85 9.05 8.50
CA ALA A 386 10.35 10.39 8.83
C ALA A 386 8.83 10.47 9.02
N GLY A 387 8.12 9.38 8.77
CA GLY A 387 6.68 9.27 8.89
C GLY A 387 6.20 9.07 10.33
N ASN A 388 4.89 8.87 10.46
CA ASN A 388 4.22 8.61 11.72
C ASN A 388 3.58 7.22 11.71
N ASN A 389 4.09 6.32 12.57
CA ASN A 389 3.62 4.94 12.69
C ASN A 389 2.15 4.89 13.14
N ALA A 390 1.71 5.80 14.01
CA ALA A 390 0.34 5.84 14.50
C ALA A 390 -0.67 6.29 13.43
N ALA A 391 -0.21 6.87 12.32
CA ALA A 391 -1.08 7.21 11.19
C ALA A 391 -1.41 5.98 10.33
N VAL A 392 -0.52 4.99 10.29
CA VAL A 392 -0.68 3.76 9.50
C VAL A 392 -1.83 2.93 10.10
N PRO A 393 -2.91 2.65 9.34
CA PRO A 393 -4.04 1.89 9.85
C PRO A 393 -3.64 0.47 10.25
N ALA A 394 -4.28 -0.05 11.31
CA ALA A 394 -4.07 -1.42 11.75
C ALA A 394 -4.35 -2.42 10.61
N GLY A 395 -3.47 -3.40 10.44
CA GLY A 395 -3.54 -4.40 9.38
C GLY A 395 -2.83 -4.01 8.08
N VAL A 396 -2.29 -2.80 7.98
CA VAL A 396 -1.39 -2.41 6.88
C VAL A 396 0.03 -2.80 7.29
N THR A 397 0.51 -3.93 6.78
CA THR A 397 1.84 -4.47 7.09
C THR A 397 2.83 -4.32 5.94
N THR A 398 2.34 -3.96 4.74
CA THR A 398 3.17 -3.79 3.56
C THR A 398 2.96 -2.42 2.91
N ASP A 399 3.95 -2.00 2.14
CA ASP A 399 3.89 -0.82 1.28
C ASP A 399 3.18 -1.13 -0.05
N LEU A 400 3.29 -0.21 -1.02
CA LEU A 400 2.70 -0.38 -2.36
C LEU A 400 3.33 -1.52 -3.18
N ASP A 401 4.60 -1.84 -2.96
CA ASP A 401 5.31 -2.94 -3.63
C ASP A 401 5.00 -4.31 -3.00
N GLY A 402 4.36 -4.31 -1.83
CA GLY A 402 4.11 -5.52 -1.04
C GLY A 402 5.28 -5.88 -0.13
N ASN A 403 6.27 -5.00 0.01
CA ASN A 403 7.37 -5.16 0.95
C ASN A 403 6.94 -4.73 2.36
N PRO A 404 7.62 -5.19 3.44
CA PRO A 404 7.34 -4.73 4.80
C PRO A 404 7.28 -3.19 4.90
N ARG A 405 6.27 -2.69 5.62
CA ARG A 405 6.03 -1.25 5.81
C ARG A 405 6.80 -0.64 6.98
N PHE A 406 7.30 -1.46 7.91
CA PHE A 406 8.03 -0.96 9.07
C PHE A 406 9.42 -1.56 8.99
N VAL A 407 10.34 -0.81 8.38
CA VAL A 407 11.74 -1.20 8.16
C VAL A 407 12.62 -0.11 8.75
N ASP A 408 13.69 -0.51 9.43
CA ASP A 408 14.67 0.44 9.95
C ASP A 408 15.83 0.45 8.96
N ILE A 409 16.35 1.64 8.62
CA ILE A 409 17.60 1.74 7.86
C ILE A 409 18.64 2.33 8.80
N PRO A 410 19.49 1.50 9.45
CA PRO A 410 20.32 1.93 10.59
C PRO A 410 21.28 3.11 10.31
N THR A 411 21.56 3.36 9.03
CA THR A 411 22.41 4.47 8.58
C THR A 411 21.67 5.82 8.48
N PHE A 412 20.34 5.83 8.53
CA PHE A 412 19.53 7.04 8.49
C PHE A 412 18.94 7.36 9.86
N PRO A 413 18.87 8.65 10.24
CA PRO A 413 18.30 9.02 11.53
C PRO A 413 16.78 8.95 11.50
N ASP A 414 16.20 8.25 12.48
CA ASP A 414 14.78 8.34 12.81
C ASP A 414 14.37 9.80 13.09
N THR A 415 13.62 10.41 12.17
CA THR A 415 13.04 11.76 12.38
C THR A 415 11.52 11.74 12.52
N GLY A 416 10.91 10.58 12.34
CA GLY A 416 9.48 10.33 12.46
C GLY A 416 9.02 10.13 13.90
N SER A 417 7.86 9.51 14.05
CA SER A 417 7.23 9.28 15.35
C SER A 417 6.58 7.90 15.41
N GLY A 418 6.83 7.18 16.50
CA GLY A 418 6.41 5.80 16.66
C GLY A 418 7.36 5.02 17.54
N THR A 419 7.04 3.75 17.78
CA THR A 419 8.05 2.78 18.22
C THR A 419 8.78 2.29 16.97
N PRO A 420 10.11 2.40 16.89
CA PRO A 420 10.88 1.88 15.75
C PRO A 420 10.58 0.39 15.49
N PRO A 421 10.64 -0.06 14.22
CA PRO A 421 11.04 0.70 13.03
C PRO A 421 10.06 1.81 12.60
N THR A 422 10.57 2.93 12.11
CA THR A 422 9.76 4.12 11.76
C THR A 422 9.43 4.13 10.28
N VAL A 423 8.16 4.34 9.92
CA VAL A 423 7.77 4.33 8.49
C VAL A 423 8.30 5.53 7.71
N ASP A 424 8.50 5.35 6.42
CA ASP A 424 8.76 6.43 5.47
C ASP A 424 7.52 7.30 5.22
N MET A 425 7.75 8.51 4.71
CA MET A 425 6.67 9.28 4.06
C MET A 425 6.43 8.76 2.64
N GLY A 426 5.17 8.77 2.20
CA GLY A 426 4.78 8.38 0.84
C GLY A 426 4.33 6.92 0.72
N ALA A 427 4.06 6.49 -0.51
CA ALA A 427 3.44 5.19 -0.77
C ALA A 427 4.38 3.98 -0.59
N TYR A 428 5.69 4.18 -0.75
CA TYR A 428 6.72 3.15 -0.70
C TYR A 428 7.47 3.17 0.63
N GLU A 429 8.13 2.06 0.96
CA GLU A 429 9.05 1.92 2.10
C GLU A 429 10.43 1.51 1.60
N VAL A 430 11.48 2.23 1.99
CA VAL A 430 12.85 1.83 1.70
C VAL A 430 13.18 0.56 2.48
N GLN A 431 13.71 -0.43 1.77
CA GLN A 431 14.07 -1.72 2.35
C GLN A 431 15.55 -1.74 2.75
N ASP A 432 15.85 -2.38 3.88
CA ASP A 432 17.23 -2.54 4.30
C ASP A 432 17.93 -3.58 3.43
N THR A 433 19.03 -3.15 2.83
CA THR A 433 19.90 -3.96 1.98
C THR A 433 21.36 -3.86 2.42
N ILE A 434 21.62 -3.22 3.55
CA ILE A 434 22.93 -2.99 4.12
C ILE A 434 23.21 -4.15 5.08
N PRO A 435 24.17 -5.03 4.78
CA PRO A 435 24.44 -6.13 5.69
C PRO A 435 25.11 -5.65 6.98
N PRO A 436 24.82 -6.28 8.13
CA PRO A 436 25.46 -5.95 9.38
C PRO A 436 26.96 -6.26 9.33
N SER A 437 27.73 -5.68 10.24
CA SER A 437 29.16 -5.96 10.40
C SER A 437 29.56 -5.99 11.88
N VAL A 438 30.66 -6.67 12.19
CA VAL A 438 31.23 -6.66 13.55
C VAL A 438 32.05 -5.39 13.74
N LEU A 439 31.63 -4.52 14.66
CA LEU A 439 32.38 -3.30 14.98
C LEU A 439 33.52 -3.58 15.97
N ALA A 440 33.23 -4.34 17.03
CA ALA A 440 34.20 -4.62 18.08
C ALA A 440 33.91 -5.94 18.80
N ILE A 441 35.00 -6.58 19.26
CA ILE A 441 34.95 -7.65 20.27
C ILE A 441 35.88 -7.22 21.40
N ASN A 442 35.29 -6.83 22.54
CA ASN A 442 35.98 -6.34 23.72
C ASN A 442 35.91 -7.35 24.86
N ARG A 443 36.91 -7.36 25.73
CA ARG A 443 36.86 -8.12 26.98
C ARG A 443 35.87 -7.48 27.95
N ALA A 444 35.02 -8.28 28.60
CA ALA A 444 34.11 -7.82 29.65
C ALA A 444 34.75 -7.90 31.05
N ASP A 445 35.70 -8.81 31.24
CA ASP A 445 36.32 -9.14 32.52
C ASP A 445 37.78 -8.64 32.62
N PRO A 446 38.36 -8.63 33.83
CA PRO A 446 39.76 -8.28 34.03
C PRO A 446 40.74 -9.14 33.23
N ASN A 447 41.84 -8.51 32.81
CA ASN A 447 42.93 -9.13 32.08
C ASN A 447 44.27 -8.67 32.66
N PRO A 448 45.24 -9.56 32.97
CA PRO A 448 45.23 -11.02 32.80
C PRO A 448 44.23 -11.74 33.72
N THR A 449 43.97 -13.02 33.44
CA THR A 449 42.96 -13.83 34.14
C THR A 449 43.46 -15.24 34.48
N ASN A 450 43.03 -15.79 35.61
CA ASN A 450 43.16 -17.21 35.97
C ASN A 450 41.81 -17.87 36.25
N VAL A 451 40.69 -17.19 35.99
CA VAL A 451 39.35 -17.74 36.24
C VAL A 451 38.92 -18.73 35.16
N ALA A 452 38.03 -19.66 35.52
CA ALA A 452 37.58 -20.74 34.64
C ALA A 452 36.68 -20.29 33.47
N SER A 453 36.10 -19.08 33.57
CA SER A 453 35.22 -18.51 32.56
C SER A 453 35.44 -17.01 32.46
N VAL A 454 35.38 -16.49 31.23
CA VAL A 454 35.42 -15.05 30.92
C VAL A 454 34.36 -14.72 29.89
N ALA A 455 34.03 -13.44 29.74
CA ALA A 455 33.07 -12.94 28.79
C ALA A 455 33.71 -11.95 27.79
N PHE A 456 33.24 -11.97 26.56
CA PHE A 456 33.48 -10.94 25.56
C PHE A 456 32.18 -10.19 25.29
N ILE A 457 32.27 -8.88 25.07
CA ILE A 457 31.17 -8.07 24.53
C ILE A 457 31.46 -7.86 23.05
N ILE A 458 30.56 -8.37 22.20
CA ILE A 458 30.56 -8.11 20.77
C ILE A 458 29.53 -7.01 20.46
N THR A 459 29.93 -6.07 19.62
CA THR A 459 29.07 -4.98 19.12
C THR A 459 29.02 -5.05 17.59
N PHE A 460 27.81 -5.09 17.05
CA PHE A 460 27.51 -5.06 15.62
C PHE A 460 27.15 -3.64 15.17
N SER A 461 27.15 -3.39 13.85
CA SER A 461 26.76 -2.10 13.26
C SER A 461 25.30 -1.75 13.51
N GLU A 462 24.47 -2.75 13.74
CA GLU A 462 23.01 -2.67 13.86
C GLU A 462 22.46 -3.89 14.61
N ALA A 463 21.14 -3.96 14.78
CA ALA A 463 20.50 -5.08 15.44
C ALA A 463 20.63 -6.36 14.61
N VAL A 464 21.05 -7.45 15.25
CA VAL A 464 21.20 -8.76 14.59
C VAL A 464 20.35 -9.83 15.25
N SER A 465 20.00 -10.84 14.48
CA SER A 465 19.29 -12.05 14.88
C SER A 465 20.11 -13.30 14.58
N GLY A 466 19.70 -14.44 15.15
CA GLY A 466 20.35 -15.73 14.90
C GLY A 466 21.71 -15.94 15.58
N VAL A 467 22.13 -15.06 16.49
CA VAL A 467 23.42 -15.19 17.19
C VAL A 467 23.43 -16.39 18.14
N ASP A 468 24.26 -17.39 17.86
CA ASP A 468 24.43 -18.58 18.69
C ASP A 468 25.90 -18.98 18.90
N VAL A 469 26.13 -20.04 19.69
CA VAL A 469 27.50 -20.48 20.04
C VAL A 469 28.31 -20.97 18.85
N GLY A 470 27.66 -21.42 17.77
CA GLY A 470 28.28 -21.89 16.53
C GLY A 470 28.81 -20.77 15.64
N ASP A 471 28.39 -19.52 15.88
CA ASP A 471 28.88 -18.34 15.16
C ASP A 471 30.25 -17.85 15.63
N PHE A 472 30.88 -18.54 16.58
CA PHE A 472 32.13 -18.09 17.19
C PHE A 472 33.20 -19.17 17.17
N ALA A 473 34.44 -18.73 16.92
CA ALA A 473 35.63 -19.56 17.00
C ALA A 473 36.61 -18.98 18.02
N LEU A 474 37.41 -19.85 18.65
CA LEU A 474 38.46 -19.42 19.57
C LEU A 474 39.83 -19.62 18.93
N THR A 475 40.64 -18.57 18.99
CA THR A 475 42.08 -18.64 18.67
C THR A 475 42.86 -18.64 19.98
N THR A 476 43.72 -19.65 20.17
CA THR A 476 44.52 -19.83 21.38
C THR A 476 46.01 -19.95 21.07
N THR A 477 46.86 -19.57 22.02
CA THR A 477 48.31 -19.78 21.97
C THR A 477 48.82 -20.62 23.14
N ASP A 478 50.08 -21.03 23.05
CA ASP A 478 50.83 -21.73 24.09
C ASP A 478 50.19 -23.07 24.50
N SER A 479 49.75 -23.19 25.76
CA SER A 479 49.31 -24.46 26.35
C SER A 479 47.81 -24.51 26.66
N ILE A 480 47.04 -23.50 26.23
CA ILE A 480 45.59 -23.49 26.46
C ILE A 480 44.95 -24.70 25.77
N SER A 481 44.19 -25.49 26.54
CA SER A 481 43.48 -26.66 26.04
C SER A 481 42.09 -26.76 26.68
N GLY A 482 41.10 -27.19 25.89
CA GLY A 482 39.71 -27.33 26.32
C GLY A 482 38.94 -26.01 26.47
N ALA A 483 39.45 -24.91 25.91
CA ALA A 483 38.68 -23.66 25.83
C ALA A 483 37.52 -23.79 24.83
N SER A 484 36.35 -23.26 25.18
CA SER A 484 35.14 -23.36 24.35
C SER A 484 34.19 -22.21 24.61
N VAL A 485 33.44 -21.79 23.59
CA VAL A 485 32.31 -20.87 23.74
C VAL A 485 31.16 -21.63 24.40
N THR A 486 30.65 -21.12 25.51
CA THR A 486 29.67 -21.84 26.35
C THR A 486 28.31 -21.15 26.43
N GLY A 487 28.19 -19.89 26.01
CA GLY A 487 26.92 -19.21 26.02
C GLY A 487 26.93 -17.88 25.28
N VAL A 488 25.76 -17.50 24.80
CA VAL A 488 25.45 -16.22 24.17
C VAL A 488 24.26 -15.62 24.90
N SER A 489 24.35 -14.35 25.28
CA SER A 489 23.24 -13.60 25.87
C SER A 489 23.27 -12.16 25.41
N GLY A 490 22.13 -11.58 25.08
CA GLY A 490 22.02 -10.23 24.54
C GLY A 490 20.89 -10.14 23.53
N THR A 491 20.63 -8.94 23.05
CA THR A 491 19.62 -8.63 22.04
C THR A 491 20.02 -7.36 21.29
N GLY A 492 19.47 -7.13 20.11
CA GLY A 492 19.78 -5.94 19.32
C GLY A 492 21.20 -6.02 18.76
N SER A 493 22.00 -4.97 18.91
CA SER A 493 23.34 -4.87 18.32
C SER A 493 24.48 -5.30 19.23
N THR A 494 24.19 -5.72 20.47
CA THR A 494 25.23 -6.03 21.46
C THR A 494 24.95 -7.34 22.18
N TYR A 495 25.95 -8.23 22.19
CA TYR A 495 25.88 -9.54 22.83
C TYR A 495 27.08 -9.78 23.75
N THR A 496 26.82 -10.52 24.83
CA THR A 496 27.83 -11.05 25.74
C THR A 496 28.05 -12.53 25.43
N ILE A 497 29.28 -12.88 25.10
CA ILE A 497 29.72 -14.23 24.73
C ILE A 497 30.54 -14.79 25.88
N THR A 498 30.03 -15.84 26.51
CA THR A 498 30.70 -16.51 27.63
C THR A 498 31.60 -17.62 27.11
N VAL A 499 32.85 -17.64 27.57
CA VAL A 499 33.89 -18.58 27.12
C VAL A 499 34.51 -19.27 28.33
N SER A 500 34.48 -20.60 28.33
CA SER A 500 35.30 -21.38 29.26
C SER A 500 36.77 -21.26 28.85
N THR A 501 37.63 -20.89 29.79
CA THR A 501 39.05 -20.65 29.52
C THR A 501 39.86 -21.96 29.42
N GLY A 502 39.27 -23.12 29.74
CA GLY A 502 39.94 -24.43 29.72
C GLY A 502 41.04 -24.58 30.79
N THR A 503 42.15 -25.23 30.44
CA THR A 503 43.37 -25.37 31.27
C THR A 503 44.57 -24.69 30.61
N GLY A 504 45.75 -24.70 31.24
CA GLY A 504 46.98 -24.10 30.69
C GLY A 504 47.05 -22.58 30.78
N PHE A 505 48.04 -22.00 30.11
CA PHE A 505 48.31 -20.56 30.02
C PHE A 505 48.56 -20.17 28.55
N GLY A 506 48.32 -18.90 28.21
CA GLY A 506 48.49 -18.36 26.86
C GLY A 506 47.51 -17.23 26.56
N THR A 507 47.38 -16.87 25.29
CA THR A 507 46.39 -15.90 24.82
C THR A 507 45.12 -16.62 24.35
N LEU A 508 43.94 -16.09 24.67
CA LEU A 508 42.62 -16.57 24.27
C LEU A 508 41.84 -15.42 23.59
N ARG A 509 41.55 -15.56 22.30
CA ARG A 509 40.81 -14.57 21.51
C ARG A 509 39.52 -15.19 20.96
N LEU A 510 38.45 -14.41 20.94
CA LEU A 510 37.19 -14.74 20.28
C LEU A 510 37.18 -14.14 18.86
N ASP A 511 36.90 -14.98 17.87
CA ASP A 511 36.81 -14.64 16.46
C ASP A 511 35.40 -14.98 15.92
N VAL A 512 34.98 -14.31 14.85
CA VAL A 512 33.77 -14.67 14.09
C VAL A 512 34.22 -15.29 12.76
N PRO A 513 33.96 -16.59 12.51
CA PRO A 513 34.42 -17.28 11.32
C PRO A 513 33.61 -16.87 10.08
N ALA A 514 34.14 -17.18 8.89
CA ALA A 514 33.43 -16.96 7.62
C ALA A 514 32.13 -17.77 7.47
N THR A 515 31.89 -18.74 8.35
CA THR A 515 30.70 -19.60 8.37
C THR A 515 29.62 -19.13 9.33
N ALA A 516 29.80 -17.99 10.01
CA ALA A 516 28.77 -17.45 10.91
C ALA A 516 27.47 -17.20 10.12
N SER A 517 26.35 -17.55 10.73
CA SER A 517 25.00 -17.48 10.14
C SER A 517 24.17 -16.30 10.63
N ILE A 518 24.80 -15.36 11.35
CA ILE A 518 24.19 -14.15 11.88
C ILE A 518 23.64 -13.29 10.72
N THR A 519 22.39 -12.84 10.87
CA THR A 519 21.75 -11.87 9.97
C THR A 519 21.25 -10.65 10.75
N ASP A 520 20.91 -9.57 10.06
CA ASP A 520 20.08 -8.49 10.66
C ASP A 520 18.61 -8.95 10.81
N LEU A 521 17.68 -8.01 11.04
CA LEU A 521 16.26 -8.30 11.17
C LEU A 521 15.56 -8.49 9.80
N GLU A 522 16.17 -7.96 8.74
CA GLU A 522 15.69 -7.98 7.36
C GLU A 522 16.25 -9.17 6.55
N GLY A 523 17.19 -9.90 7.13
CA GLY A 523 17.76 -11.14 6.60
C GLY A 523 19.10 -10.97 5.85
N ASN A 524 19.74 -9.81 5.87
CA ASN A 524 21.07 -9.64 5.28
C ASN A 524 22.12 -10.31 6.17
N GLY A 525 22.99 -11.12 5.56
CA GLY A 525 24.02 -11.87 6.28
C GLY A 525 25.22 -11.02 6.68
N LEU A 526 25.81 -11.30 7.84
CA LEU A 526 26.95 -10.58 8.39
C LEU A 526 28.12 -10.45 7.40
N SER A 527 28.56 -9.21 7.17
CA SER A 527 29.67 -8.86 6.29
C SER A 527 30.99 -8.74 7.03
N GLY A 528 32.10 -8.65 6.29
CA GLY A 528 33.43 -8.44 6.85
C GLY A 528 34.03 -9.68 7.55
N LEU A 529 33.54 -10.87 7.22
CA LEU A 529 34.01 -12.13 7.79
C LEU A 529 35.22 -12.73 7.02
N PRO A 530 36.12 -13.46 7.71
CA PRO A 530 36.15 -13.66 9.15
C PRO A 530 36.62 -12.41 9.91
N TYR A 531 36.07 -12.16 11.09
CA TYR A 531 36.52 -11.09 11.98
C TYR A 531 37.50 -11.65 13.01
N THR A 532 38.77 -11.21 12.94
CA THR A 532 39.86 -11.73 13.79
C THR A 532 40.69 -10.64 14.50
N SER A 533 40.15 -9.43 14.62
CA SER A 533 40.83 -8.24 15.16
C SER A 533 40.37 -7.86 16.58
N GLY A 534 39.64 -8.74 17.26
CA GLY A 534 39.14 -8.54 18.63
C GLY A 534 40.23 -8.52 19.70
N GLN A 535 39.88 -8.02 20.89
CA GLN A 535 40.72 -8.14 22.08
C GLN A 535 40.88 -9.60 22.49
N ALA A 536 41.98 -9.92 23.19
CA ALA A 536 42.27 -11.26 23.68
C ALA A 536 42.61 -11.26 25.18
N TYR A 537 42.19 -12.28 25.91
CA TYR A 537 42.62 -12.49 27.30
C TYR A 537 44.00 -13.12 27.34
N GLN A 538 44.82 -12.71 28.31
CA GLN A 538 46.02 -13.40 28.73
C GLN A 538 45.67 -14.28 29.93
N LYS A 539 45.61 -15.59 29.70
CA LYS A 539 45.39 -16.58 30.74
C LYS A 539 46.71 -16.91 31.44
N VAL A 540 46.73 -16.81 32.75
CA VAL A 540 47.89 -17.12 33.60
C VAL A 540 47.62 -18.34 34.48
N ALA A 541 48.68 -19.08 34.80
CA ALA A 541 48.59 -20.22 35.71
C ALA A 541 48.30 -19.76 37.15
N GLU A 542 47.61 -20.59 37.94
CA GLU A 542 47.52 -20.38 39.39
C GLU A 542 48.91 -20.49 40.01
N VAL A 543 49.39 -19.39 40.60
CA VAL A 543 50.63 -19.40 41.38
C VAL A 543 50.30 -19.96 42.76
N PHE A 544 50.57 -21.25 42.97
CA PHE A 544 50.65 -21.80 44.32
C PHE A 544 51.91 -21.23 44.99
N LEU A 545 51.74 -20.19 45.81
CA LEU A 545 52.75 -19.85 46.81
C LEU A 545 52.85 -21.04 47.78
N PRO A 546 54.04 -21.66 47.94
CA PRO A 546 54.18 -22.69 48.96
C PRO A 546 53.89 -22.05 50.32
N LEU A 547 52.95 -22.64 51.05
CA LEU A 547 52.64 -22.28 52.42
C LEU A 547 53.92 -22.51 53.24
N ILE A 548 54.69 -21.45 53.49
CA ILE A 548 55.75 -21.50 54.50
C ILE A 548 55.04 -21.50 55.86
N LEU A 549 54.77 -22.69 56.39
CA LEU A 549 54.51 -22.84 57.83
C LEU A 549 55.80 -22.47 58.57
N GLN A 550 55.76 -21.35 59.29
CA GLN A 550 56.63 -21.09 60.44
C GLN A 550 55.76 -20.80 61.66
#